data_AF-A0A1B6NY54-F1
#
_entry.id   AF-A0A1B6NY54-F1
#
_cell.length_a   1.000
_cell.length_b   1.000
_cell.length_c   1.000
_cell.angle_alpha   90.00
_cell.angle_beta   90.00
_cell.angle_gamma   90.00
#
_symmetry.space_group_name_H-M   'P 1'
#
loop_
_entity.id
_entity.type
_entity.pdbx_description
1 polymer ?
#
loop_
_entity_poly.entity_id
_entity_poly.type
_entity_poly.pdbx_seq_one_letter_code
_entity_poly.pdbx_strand_id
1 'polypeptide(L)'
;MKIFNTRLPTLSDIQQAQLTAQRQADDYLLLDFDTRQHSRFRAVTVSGEAVGIDLPRTGVLKGDDVLTNAAGELMQVIAKPQAVTKVMAADDF
;
A
#
# COMPACT_ATOMS: atom_id res chain seq x y z
N MET A 1 16.18 -3.22 -7.88
CA MET A 1 15.03 -3.43 -6.96
C MET A 1 14.61 -2.07 -6.46
N LYS A 2 13.40 -1.62 -6.79
CA LYS A 2 12.88 -0.30 -6.40
C LYS A 2 12.65 -0.27 -4.89
N ILE A 3 12.98 0.83 -4.23
CA ILE A 3 12.77 1.01 -2.79
C ILE A 3 11.88 2.22 -2.56
N PHE A 4 10.71 2.00 -1.96
CA PHE A 4 9.78 3.05 -1.59
C PHE A 4 9.97 3.42 -0.12
N ASN A 5 10.19 4.71 0.14
CA ASN A 5 10.65 5.19 1.44
C ASN A 5 9.78 6.30 2.04
N THR A 6 8.84 6.82 1.26
CA THR A 6 8.01 7.97 1.67
C THR A 6 6.55 7.68 1.39
N ARG A 7 5.66 8.04 2.32
CA ARG A 7 4.22 8.02 2.10
C ARG A 7 3.77 9.34 1.49
N LEU A 8 2.93 9.29 0.47
CA LEU A 8 2.26 10.47 -0.08
C LEU A 8 0.91 10.66 0.63
N PRO A 9 0.75 11.72 1.44
CA PRO A 9 -0.51 11.96 2.16
C PRO A 9 -1.62 12.50 1.25
N THR A 10 -1.25 13.19 0.17
CA THR A 10 -2.16 13.75 -0.81
C THR A 10 -1.66 13.44 -2.21
N LEU A 11 -2.60 13.26 -3.14
CA LEU A 11 -2.34 12.94 -4.53
C LEU A 11 -2.85 14.10 -5.38
N SER A 12 -2.08 14.50 -6.38
CA SER A 12 -2.58 15.37 -7.45
C SER A 12 -3.42 14.59 -8.46
N ASP A 13 -4.24 15.29 -9.25
CA ASP A 13 -5.09 14.68 -10.26
C ASP A 13 -4.29 13.81 -11.26
N ILE A 14 -3.08 14.27 -11.62
CA ILE A 14 -2.17 13.54 -12.52
C ILE A 14 -1.70 12.23 -11.87
N GLN A 15 -1.32 12.28 -10.59
CA GLN A 15 -0.89 11.10 -9.84
C GLN A 15 -2.04 10.12 -9.68
N GLN A 16 -3.26 10.60 -9.47
CA GLN A 16 -4.44 9.77 -9.35
C GLN A 16 -4.78 9.05 -10.66
N ALA A 17 -4.66 9.75 -11.81
CA ALA A 17 -4.79 9.13 -13.12
C ALA A 17 -3.70 8.07 -13.36
N GLN A 18 -2.46 8.34 -12.96
CA GLN A 18 -1.35 7.38 -13.07
C GLN A 18 -1.58 6.11 -12.23
N LEU A 19 -2.02 6.25 -10.98
CA LEU A 19 -2.36 5.11 -10.12
C LEU A 19 -3.50 4.27 -10.70
N THR A 20 -4.47 4.93 -11.34
CA THR A 20 -5.58 4.23 -12.00
C THR A 20 -5.07 3.37 -13.16
N ALA A 21 -4.12 3.89 -13.96
CA ALA A 21 -3.46 3.11 -15.01
C ALA A 21 -2.62 1.96 -14.44
N GLN A 22 -1.88 2.19 -13.34
CA GLN A 22 -1.12 1.15 -12.65
C GLN A 22 -2.00 0.03 -12.11
N ARG A 23 -3.16 0.35 -11.51
CA ARG A 23 -4.15 -0.65 -11.09
C ARG A 23 -4.62 -1.53 -12.25
N GLN A 24 -4.85 -0.95 -13.43
CA GLN A 24 -5.24 -1.71 -14.63
C GLN A 24 -4.13 -2.63 -15.15
N ALA A 25 -2.87 -2.28 -14.87
CA ALA A 25 -1.69 -3.06 -15.22
C ALA A 25 -1.22 -4.01 -14.09
N ASP A 26 -2.01 -4.16 -13.02
CA ASP A 26 -1.67 -4.94 -11.83
C ASP A 26 -0.37 -4.50 -11.12
N ASP A 27 0.04 -3.24 -11.32
CA ASP A 27 1.23 -2.65 -10.72
C ASP A 27 0.90 -2.00 -9.36
N TYR A 28 0.48 -2.83 -8.41
CA TYR A 28 0.19 -2.44 -7.04
C TYR A 28 0.56 -3.57 -6.06
N LEU A 29 0.66 -3.21 -4.78
CA LEU A 29 0.97 -4.14 -3.69
C LEU A 29 -0.29 -4.63 -3.00
N LEU A 30 -0.50 -5.93 -2.98
CA LEU A 30 -1.58 -6.57 -2.23
C LEU A 30 -1.02 -7.15 -0.92
N LEU A 31 -1.19 -6.44 0.19
CA LEU A 31 -0.55 -6.76 1.47
C LEU A 31 -1.56 -7.15 2.55
N ASP A 32 -1.22 -8.16 3.34
CA ASP A 32 -1.98 -8.51 4.55
C ASP A 32 -1.82 -7.45 5.66
N PHE A 33 -2.61 -7.60 6.74
CA PHE A 33 -2.51 -6.71 7.88
C PHE A 33 -1.15 -6.78 8.58
N ASP A 34 -0.57 -7.97 8.76
CA ASP A 34 0.70 -8.15 9.48
C ASP A 34 1.88 -7.49 8.78
N THR A 35 2.00 -7.66 7.46
CA THR A 35 3.06 -7.02 6.66
C THR A 35 2.92 -5.51 6.68
N ARG A 36 1.69 -4.98 6.67
CA ARG A 36 1.43 -3.53 6.74
C ARG A 36 1.80 -2.90 8.08
N GLN A 37 1.97 -3.70 9.14
CA GLN A 37 2.45 -3.21 10.44
C GLN A 37 3.98 -3.00 10.45
N HIS A 38 4.70 -3.58 9.50
CA HIS A 38 6.16 -3.48 9.44
C HIS A 38 6.60 -2.23 8.68
N SER A 39 7.65 -1.57 9.16
CA SER A 39 8.22 -0.41 8.47
C SER A 39 9.16 -0.82 7.33
N ARG A 40 9.72 -2.03 7.38
CA ARG A 40 10.68 -2.56 6.43
C ARG A 40 10.34 -3.97 6.03
N PHE A 41 10.12 -4.21 4.74
CA PHE A 41 9.85 -5.53 4.21
C PHE A 41 10.07 -5.56 2.70
N ARG A 42 10.17 -6.77 2.15
CA ARG A 42 10.14 -6.99 0.70
C ARG A 42 8.74 -7.39 0.30
N ALA A 43 8.26 -6.88 -0.83
CA ALA A 43 6.97 -7.23 -1.38
C ALA A 43 7.09 -7.45 -2.89
N VAL A 44 6.06 -8.07 -3.46
CA VAL A 44 5.95 -8.30 -4.89
C VAL A 44 4.63 -7.69 -5.33
N THR A 45 4.64 -6.94 -6.44
CA THR A 45 3.43 -6.41 -7.05
C THR A 45 2.59 -7.54 -7.62
N VAL A 46 1.31 -7.28 -7.90
CA VAL A 46 0.45 -8.30 -8.54
C VAL A 46 0.98 -8.68 -9.94
N SER A 47 1.62 -7.75 -10.65
CA SER A 47 2.32 -7.98 -11.90
C SER A 47 3.61 -8.81 -11.79
N GLY A 48 4.10 -9.10 -10.57
CA GLY A 48 5.28 -9.93 -10.32
C GLY A 48 6.60 -9.17 -10.14
N GLU A 49 6.58 -7.83 -10.04
CA GLU A 49 7.78 -7.04 -9.80
C GLU A 49 8.15 -7.01 -8.31
N ALA A 50 9.41 -7.33 -7.99
CA ALA A 50 9.91 -7.28 -6.61
C ALA A 50 10.32 -5.86 -6.19
N VAL A 51 9.75 -5.39 -5.07
CA VAL A 51 9.98 -4.05 -4.51
C VAL A 51 10.31 -4.12 -3.03
N GLY A 52 11.06 -3.12 -2.56
CA GLY A 52 11.41 -2.94 -1.15
C GLY A 52 10.62 -1.79 -0.55
N ILE A 53 10.13 -1.99 0.67
CA ILE A 53 9.52 -0.93 1.47
C ILE A 53 10.48 -0.60 2.61
N ASP A 54 10.86 0.67 2.76
CA ASP A 54 11.68 1.18 3.88
C ASP A 54 11.13 2.51 4.37
N LEU A 55 10.09 2.42 5.19
CA LEU A 55 9.41 3.58 5.74
C LEU A 55 9.99 3.95 7.12
N PRO A 56 9.92 5.24 7.51
CA PRO A 56 10.05 5.64 8.90
C PRO A 56 9.09 4.85 9.79
N ARG A 57 9.45 4.63 11.06
CA ARG A 57 8.59 3.95 12.05
C ARG A 57 7.46 4.87 12.53
N THR A 58 6.59 5.29 11.62
CA THR A 58 5.56 6.32 11.84
C THR A 58 4.14 5.77 11.89
N GLY A 59 3.95 4.46 11.74
CA GLY A 59 2.65 3.78 11.92
C GLY A 59 2.40 2.67 10.90
N VAL A 60 1.21 2.09 10.97
CA VAL A 60 0.75 1.01 10.08
C VAL A 60 0.38 1.56 8.70
N LEU A 61 0.69 0.83 7.63
CA LEU A 61 0.21 1.14 6.28
C LEU A 61 -1.29 0.86 6.17
N LYS A 62 -2.06 1.84 5.71
CA LYS A 62 -3.49 1.67 5.47
C LYS A 62 -3.74 1.08 4.08
N GLY A 63 -4.95 0.55 3.89
CA GLY A 63 -5.43 0.27 2.54
C GLY A 63 -5.57 1.59 1.80
N ASP A 64 -5.13 1.62 0.55
CA ASP A 64 -5.06 2.78 -0.35
C ASP A 64 -3.95 3.80 -0.05
N ASP A 65 -3.04 3.53 0.90
CA ASP A 65 -1.83 4.33 1.06
C ASP A 65 -0.99 4.27 -0.23
N VAL A 66 -0.42 5.42 -0.60
CA VAL A 66 0.46 5.53 -1.77
C VAL A 66 1.87 5.84 -1.31
N LEU A 67 2.81 5.07 -1.82
CA LEU A 67 4.22 5.20 -1.53
C LEU A 67 4.94 5.80 -2.72
N THR A 68 6.00 6.54 -2.42
CA THR A 68 6.92 7.05 -3.43
C THR A 68 8.37 6.75 -3.07
N ASN A 69 9.21 6.84 -4.09
CA ASN A 69 10.65 6.73 -3.98
C ASN A 69 11.34 8.04 -4.36
N ALA A 70 12.67 8.06 -4.28
CA ALA A 70 13.47 9.23 -4.62
C ALA A 70 13.35 9.66 -6.10
N ALA A 71 12.90 8.77 -6.98
CA ALA A 71 12.68 9.05 -8.40
C ALA A 71 11.26 9.57 -8.71
N GLY A 72 10.37 9.62 -7.71
CA GLY A 72 8.97 10.03 -7.89
C GLY A 72 8.06 8.95 -8.46
N GLU A 73 8.51 7.69 -8.53
CA GLU A 73 7.64 6.58 -8.89
C GLU A 73 6.58 6.38 -7.80
N LEU A 74 5.39 5.95 -8.20
CA LEU A 74 4.26 5.70 -7.29
C LEU A 74 4.03 4.20 -7.15
N MET A 75 3.69 3.79 -5.94
CA MET A 75 3.28 2.43 -5.63
C MET A 75 2.11 2.45 -4.67
N GLN A 76 1.00 1.85 -5.08
CA GLN A 76 -0.19 1.79 -4.25
C GLN A 76 -0.23 0.53 -3.40
N VAL A 77 -0.64 0.68 -2.14
CA VAL A 77 -0.87 -0.41 -1.21
C VAL A 77 -2.37 -0.69 -1.13
N ILE A 78 -2.76 -1.93 -1.43
CA ILE A 78 -4.13 -2.42 -1.28
C ILE A 78 -4.16 -3.44 -0.15
N ALA A 79 -5.17 -3.33 0.71
CA ALA A 79 -5.42 -4.30 1.76
C ALA A 79 -5.85 -5.63 1.13
N LYS A 80 -5.06 -6.68 1.32
CA LYS A 80 -5.43 -8.04 0.91
C LYS A 80 -6.67 -8.49 1.68
N PRO A 81 -7.71 -9.03 1.01
CA PRO A 81 -8.82 -9.66 1.71
C PRO A 81 -8.32 -10.82 2.58
N GLN A 82 -8.70 -10.83 3.85
CA GLN A 82 -8.35 -11.87 4.82
C GLN A 82 -9.61 -12.39 5.50
N ALA A 83 -9.59 -13.68 5.86
CA ALA A 83 -10.65 -14.27 6.65
C ALA A 83 -10.63 -13.67 8.06
N VAL A 84 -11.71 -12.99 8.43
CA VAL A 84 -11.88 -12.35 9.73
C VAL A 84 -13.24 -12.72 10.32
N THR A 85 -13.33 -12.72 11.65
CA THR A 85 -14.61 -12.84 12.35
C THR A 85 -15.24 -11.45 12.45
N LYS A 86 -16.40 -11.26 11.80
CA LYS A 86 -17.18 -10.04 11.92
C LYS A 86 -18.14 -10.15 13.11
N VAL A 87 -17.92 -9.32 14.13
CA VAL A 87 -18.83 -9.18 15.28
C VAL A 87 -19.60 -7.86 15.13
N MET A 88 -20.92 -7.88 15.32
CA MET A 88 -21.79 -6.71 15.27
C MET A 88 -22.59 -6.60 16.56
N ALA A 89 -22.64 -5.41 17.16
CA ALA A 89 -23.48 -5.09 18.31
C ALA A 89 -24.51 -4.03 17.89
N ALA A 90 -25.75 -4.15 18.36
CA ALA A 90 -26.83 -3.21 18.03
C ALA A 90 -26.86 -1.99 18.96
N ASP A 91 -26.33 -2.13 20.17
CA ASP A 91 -26.29 -1.09 21.20
C ASP A 91 -24.84 -0.85 21.64
N ASP A 92 -24.46 0.42 21.74
CA ASP A 92 -23.27 0.85 22.47
C ASP A 92 -23.65 0.83 23.97
N PHE A 93 -22.86 0.12 24.78
CA PHE A 93 -23.11 -0.14 26.21
C PHE A 93 -23.66 1.05 27.02
#